data_AF-A0AB34XQ10-F1
#
_entry.id   AF-A0AB34XQ10-F1
#
_cell.length_a   1.000
_cell.length_b   1.000
_cell.length_c   1.000
_cell.angle_alpha   90.00
_cell.angle_beta   90.00
_cell.angle_gamma   90.00
#
_symmetry.space_group_name_H-M   'P 1'
#
loop_
_entity.id
_entity.type
_entity.pdbx_description
1 polymer ?
#
loop_
_entity_poly.entity_id
_entity_poly.type
_entity_poly.pdbx_seq_one_letter_code
_entity_poly.pdbx_strand_id
1 'polypeptide(L)'
;MKSNISLKNTLILSLAAVLGILLGIGGGTLALWSDNASGTGEISSGYEYFAAGRVDDTQAAKGKKASVSLGAAEAETLLKDGEVAVALQTDSLSQGNKGLRYELTPPDWSGGIFGASDVSVFRVRAPSECTVANTPTTAQDLRSTPVSAEYSETTDPTIEYWCVSAKLKDNGEVGQYENTATVTAEDPAGTKVEAKDSWNAKIRLGLDPKQEPNRDIVFKYETFRPGGVGR
;
A
#
# COMPACT_ATOMS: atom_id res chain seq x y z
N MET A 1 38.16 -24.76 56.83
CA MET A 1 37.53 -23.94 57.89
C MET A 1 36.29 -23.26 57.30
N LYS A 2 35.11 -23.58 57.87
CA LYS A 2 33.86 -22.78 58.05
C LYS A 2 33.52 -21.77 56.94
N SER A 3 32.51 -21.93 56.09
CA SER A 3 31.04 -22.06 56.28
C SER A 3 30.38 -20.94 57.11
N ASN A 4 29.21 -20.49 56.60
CA ASN A 4 28.08 -19.72 57.20
C ASN A 4 28.08 -18.19 56.90
N ILE A 5 26.99 -17.47 56.55
CA ILE A 5 25.50 -17.62 56.65
C ILE A 5 24.85 -16.50 55.77
N SER A 6 23.90 -16.76 54.87
CA SER A 6 22.41 -16.57 54.93
C SER A 6 21.80 -15.23 54.44
N LEU A 7 21.07 -15.31 53.31
CA LEU A 7 19.64 -14.99 53.05
C LEU A 7 18.90 -13.93 53.93
N LYS A 8 18.32 -12.87 53.31
CA LYS A 8 16.86 -12.60 53.13
C LYS A 8 16.44 -11.11 52.97
N ASN A 9 15.43 -10.91 52.11
CA ASN A 9 14.35 -9.88 52.09
C ASN A 9 14.73 -8.43 51.69
N THR A 10 13.94 -7.68 50.89
CA THR A 10 12.52 -7.39 51.12
C THR A 10 11.82 -6.82 49.88
N LEU A 11 10.64 -7.37 49.61
CA LEU A 11 9.58 -6.94 48.69
C LEU A 11 8.86 -5.71 49.27
N ILE A 12 8.60 -4.64 48.51
CA ILE A 12 7.69 -3.55 48.94
C ILE A 12 6.51 -3.49 47.97
N LEU A 13 5.43 -4.16 48.37
CA LEU A 13 4.05 -3.84 48.03
C LEU A 13 3.66 -2.56 48.77
N SER A 14 3.21 -1.52 48.07
CA SER A 14 2.51 -0.39 48.71
C SER A 14 1.03 -0.44 48.36
N LEU A 15 0.28 -1.09 49.25
CA LEU A 15 -1.17 -1.00 49.40
C LEU A 15 -1.45 0.12 50.41
N ALA A 16 -2.26 1.11 50.04
CA ALA A 16 -2.86 2.03 51.00
C ALA A 16 -4.34 2.24 50.63
N ALA A 17 -5.20 1.48 51.29
CA ALA A 17 -6.62 1.76 51.44
C ALA A 17 -6.79 2.71 52.63
N VAL A 18 -7.62 3.75 52.49
CA VAL A 18 -8.18 4.51 53.62
C VAL A 18 -9.68 4.68 53.42
N LEU A 19 -10.38 4.46 54.53
CA LEU A 19 -11.82 4.35 54.74
C LEU A 19 -12.65 5.58 54.33
N GLY A 20 -13.92 5.30 54.04
CA GLY A 20 -15.03 6.25 54.20
C GLY A 20 -16.36 5.52 54.34
N ILE A 21 -16.63 4.91 55.49
CA ILE A 21 -17.97 4.45 55.87
C ILE A 21 -18.69 5.60 56.56
N LEU A 22 -19.85 6.00 56.02
CA LEU A 22 -20.91 6.63 56.81
C LEU A 22 -22.28 6.15 56.29
N LEU A 23 -22.91 5.29 57.08
CA LEU A 23 -24.33 4.96 57.00
C LEU A 23 -25.13 6.11 57.62
N GLY A 24 -25.98 6.75 56.82
CA GLY A 24 -27.05 7.63 57.30
C GLY A 24 -28.40 7.06 56.89
N ILE A 25 -29.09 6.41 57.82
CA ILE A 25 -30.51 6.03 57.68
C ILE A 25 -31.33 7.24 58.12
N GLY A 26 -32.10 7.85 57.21
CA GLY A 26 -33.05 8.90 57.57
C GLY A 26 -33.66 9.65 56.38
N GLY A 27 -34.81 9.18 55.88
CA GLY A 27 -35.91 10.00 55.36
C GLY A 27 -35.70 10.83 54.07
N GLY A 28 -36.31 10.36 52.97
CA GLY A 28 -37.03 11.20 52.00
C GLY A 28 -36.23 12.20 51.17
N THR A 29 -35.92 11.84 49.92
CA THR A 29 -36.53 12.37 48.68
C THR A 29 -35.70 11.91 47.49
N LEU A 30 -36.38 11.28 46.53
CA LEU A 30 -35.83 11.02 45.20
C LEU A 30 -35.55 12.37 44.56
N ALA A 31 -34.28 12.65 44.33
CA ALA A 31 -33.92 13.77 43.50
C ALA A 31 -32.87 13.29 42.50
N LEU A 32 -33.32 13.26 41.25
CA LEU A 32 -32.49 13.29 40.06
C LEU A 32 -31.71 14.62 40.11
N TRP A 33 -30.56 14.59 40.75
CA TRP A 33 -29.50 15.54 40.44
C TRP A 33 -28.61 14.82 39.45
N SER A 34 -28.43 15.44 38.29
CA SER A 34 -27.35 15.13 37.35
C SER A 34 -26.06 14.93 38.14
N ASP A 35 -25.66 13.68 38.33
CA ASP A 35 -24.28 13.36 38.70
C ASP A 35 -23.43 13.77 37.50
N ASN A 36 -22.98 15.02 37.53
CA ASN A 36 -21.88 15.46 36.70
C ASN A 36 -20.64 14.81 37.33
N ALA A 37 -20.48 13.52 37.07
CA ALA A 37 -19.27 12.80 37.39
C ALA A 37 -18.16 13.43 36.55
N SER A 38 -17.47 14.42 37.13
CA SER A 38 -16.17 14.86 36.65
C SER A 38 -15.18 13.75 36.97
N GLY A 39 -15.31 12.63 36.25
CA GLY A 39 -14.23 11.67 36.16
C GLY A 39 -13.07 12.42 35.55
N THR A 40 -11.97 12.55 36.29
CA THR A 40 -10.65 12.65 35.69
C THR A 40 -10.35 11.30 35.05
N GLY A 41 -11.15 10.93 34.07
CA GLY A 41 -10.80 9.89 33.12
C GLY A 41 -9.63 10.46 32.37
N GLU A 42 -8.44 10.05 32.77
CA GLU A 42 -7.26 10.19 31.93
C GLU A 42 -7.65 9.50 30.62
N ILE A 43 -7.99 10.30 29.59
CA ILE A 43 -8.14 9.77 28.25
C ILE A 43 -6.74 9.31 27.90
N SER A 44 -6.45 8.03 28.16
CA SER A 44 -5.33 7.32 27.54
C SER A 44 -5.41 7.67 26.07
N SER A 45 -4.49 8.52 25.62
CA SER A 45 -4.45 8.97 24.24
C SER A 45 -4.10 7.75 23.41
N GLY A 46 -5.12 7.06 22.89
CA GLY A 46 -4.95 5.87 22.07
C GLY A 46 -3.95 6.16 20.95
N TYR A 47 -3.02 5.23 20.76
CA TYR A 47 -1.99 5.32 19.74
C TYR A 47 -2.60 5.22 18.33
N GLU A 48 -2.12 6.04 17.39
CA GLU A 48 -2.43 5.92 15.97
C GLU A 48 -1.13 5.85 15.15
N TYR A 49 -1.10 4.94 14.17
CA TYR A 49 0.02 4.76 13.27
C TYR A 49 -0.47 4.30 11.90
N PHE A 50 0.09 4.91 10.86
CA PHE A 50 -0.11 4.50 9.48
C PHE A 50 1.20 4.60 8.73
N ALA A 51 1.55 3.55 8.00
CA ALA A 51 2.69 3.53 7.10
C ALA A 51 2.32 2.87 5.77
N ALA A 52 3.01 3.26 4.70
CA ALA A 52 2.89 2.61 3.41
C ALA A 52 4.26 2.56 2.71
N GLY A 53 4.48 1.55 1.88
CA GLY A 53 5.74 1.37 1.17
C GLY A 53 5.78 0.13 0.31
N ARG A 54 6.99 -0.25 -0.10
CA ARG A 54 7.25 -1.60 -0.61
C ARG A 54 7.11 -2.59 0.54
N VAL A 55 6.90 -3.85 0.21
CA VAL A 55 6.88 -4.94 1.20
C VAL A 55 8.18 -4.91 2.00
N ASP A 56 8.06 -4.98 3.32
CA ASP A 56 9.16 -4.90 4.31
C ASP A 56 9.95 -3.57 4.33
N ASP A 57 9.53 -2.54 3.60
CA ASP A 57 10.12 -1.19 3.59
C ASP A 57 9.02 -0.11 3.58
N THR A 58 8.16 -0.17 4.59
CA THR A 58 7.10 0.83 4.80
C THR A 58 7.65 2.08 5.47
N GLN A 59 7.15 3.24 5.05
CA GLN A 59 7.51 4.52 5.63
C GLN A 59 6.30 5.12 6.37
N ALA A 60 6.52 5.59 7.59
CA ALA A 60 5.47 6.22 8.40
C ALA A 60 4.92 7.47 7.71
N ALA A 61 3.60 7.61 7.72
CA ALA A 61 2.93 8.73 7.09
C ALA A 61 3.26 10.07 7.77
N LYS A 62 3.45 11.09 6.95
CA LYS A 62 3.67 12.48 7.37
C LYS A 62 2.48 13.31 6.93
N GLY A 63 1.88 14.07 7.86
CA GLY A 63 0.73 14.91 7.55
C GLY A 63 -0.46 14.12 6.97
N LYS A 64 -0.74 12.94 7.52
CA LYS A 64 -1.79 12.01 7.07
C LYS A 64 -1.58 11.38 5.69
N LYS A 65 -0.35 11.42 5.16
CA LYS A 65 -0.02 10.87 3.84
C LYS A 65 1.25 10.03 3.89
N ALA A 66 1.25 8.91 3.20
CA ALA A 66 2.45 8.17 2.81
C ALA A 66 2.50 8.10 1.28
N SER A 67 3.69 8.10 0.70
CA SER A 67 3.89 8.04 -0.75
C SER A 67 4.85 6.91 -1.10
N VAL A 68 4.55 6.20 -2.19
CA VAL A 68 5.45 5.20 -2.75
C VAL A 68 5.79 5.59 -4.19
N SER A 69 7.08 5.77 -4.47
CA SER A 69 7.56 6.12 -5.79
C SER A 69 7.81 4.86 -6.62
N LEU A 70 7.33 4.89 -7.87
CA LEU A 70 7.75 4.01 -8.95
C LEU A 70 8.53 4.83 -9.98
N GLY A 71 9.54 4.26 -10.63
CA GLY A 71 10.34 5.03 -11.57
C GLY A 71 11.23 4.17 -12.46
N ALA A 72 12.45 4.63 -12.69
CA ALA A 72 13.39 4.04 -13.65
C ALA A 72 13.62 2.54 -13.46
N ALA A 73 13.68 2.05 -12.21
CA ALA A 73 13.93 0.63 -11.93
C ALA A 73 12.78 -0.27 -12.43
N GLU A 74 11.53 0.07 -12.10
CA GLU A 74 10.36 -0.67 -12.57
C GLU A 74 10.18 -0.54 -14.08
N ALA A 75 10.48 0.65 -14.62
CA ALA A 75 10.41 0.91 -16.05
C ALA A 75 11.43 0.07 -16.84
N GLU A 76 12.61 -0.16 -16.28
CA GLU A 76 13.62 -1.07 -16.86
C GLU A 76 13.10 -2.51 -16.90
N THR A 77 12.50 -3.00 -15.82
CA THR A 77 11.86 -4.33 -15.79
C THR A 77 10.73 -4.42 -16.83
N LEU A 78 9.85 -3.43 -16.86
CA LEU A 78 8.72 -3.36 -17.79
C LEU A 78 9.16 -3.35 -19.26
N LEU A 79 10.22 -2.63 -19.60
CA LEU A 79 10.74 -2.59 -20.96
C LEU A 79 11.45 -3.90 -21.36
N LYS A 80 12.14 -4.55 -20.40
CA LYS A 80 12.88 -5.79 -20.63
C LYS A 80 11.96 -7.00 -20.76
N ASP A 81 11.05 -7.15 -19.81
CA ASP A 81 10.21 -8.35 -19.65
C ASP A 81 8.82 -8.16 -20.29
N GLY A 82 8.48 -6.93 -20.70
CA GLY A 82 7.18 -6.56 -21.28
C GLY A 82 6.09 -6.34 -20.24
N GLU A 83 6.37 -6.65 -18.97
CA GLU A 83 5.43 -6.53 -17.86
C GLU A 83 6.18 -6.36 -16.53
N VAL A 84 5.51 -5.77 -15.53
CA VAL A 84 6.03 -5.64 -14.17
C VAL A 84 4.89 -5.69 -13.16
N ALA A 85 5.14 -6.26 -11.99
CA ALA A 85 4.23 -6.23 -10.86
C ALA A 85 5.00 -5.82 -9.59
N VAL A 86 4.45 -4.85 -8.86
CA VAL A 86 5.05 -4.27 -7.66
C VAL A 86 4.09 -4.43 -6.49
N ALA A 87 4.49 -5.26 -5.52
CA ALA A 87 3.75 -5.41 -4.27
C ALA A 87 4.03 -4.22 -3.34
N LEU A 88 2.96 -3.65 -2.81
CA LEU A 88 2.96 -2.59 -1.81
C LEU A 88 2.33 -3.10 -0.52
N GLN A 89 2.74 -2.50 0.60
CA GLN A 89 2.25 -2.81 1.93
C GLN A 89 1.75 -1.55 2.63
N THR A 90 0.68 -1.70 3.41
CA THR A 90 0.24 -0.69 4.38
C THR A 90 0.16 -1.30 5.77
N ASP A 91 0.63 -0.56 6.77
CA ASP A 91 0.53 -0.92 8.17
C ASP A 91 -0.42 0.07 8.86
N SER A 92 -1.50 -0.43 9.46
CA SER A 92 -2.54 0.41 10.04
C SER A 92 -2.82 0.04 11.49
N LEU A 93 -2.69 1.00 12.41
CA LEU A 93 -2.99 0.82 13.82
C LEU A 93 -3.73 2.04 14.37
N SER A 94 -4.81 1.80 15.10
CA SER A 94 -5.51 2.82 15.86
C SER A 94 -6.16 2.18 17.08
N GLN A 95 -5.90 2.75 18.26
CA GLN A 95 -6.38 2.25 19.55
C GLN A 95 -7.60 3.02 20.06
N GLY A 96 -8.31 2.42 21.02
CA GLY A 96 -9.54 2.90 21.61
C GLY A 96 -10.71 2.83 20.62
N ASN A 97 -11.71 3.68 20.82
CA ASN A 97 -12.88 3.77 19.92
C ASN A 97 -12.57 4.66 18.70
N LYS A 98 -11.52 4.33 17.97
CA LYS A 98 -11.01 5.15 16.87
C LYS A 98 -10.64 4.23 15.69
N GLY A 99 -11.46 4.25 14.66
CA GLY A 99 -11.19 3.54 13.42
C GLY A 99 -10.21 4.29 12.54
N LEU A 100 -9.65 3.58 11.57
CA LEU A 100 -8.71 4.10 10.57
C LEU A 100 -9.14 3.62 9.19
N ARG A 101 -9.21 4.56 8.25
CA ARG A 101 -9.39 4.27 6.83
C ARG A 101 -8.44 5.08 5.98
N TYR A 102 -8.17 4.60 4.78
CA TYR A 102 -7.36 5.31 3.81
C TYR A 102 -7.90 5.17 2.40
N GLU A 103 -7.42 6.06 1.54
CA GLU A 103 -7.62 6.06 0.11
C GLU A 103 -6.27 6.13 -0.59
N LEU A 104 -6.11 5.30 -1.61
CA LEU A 104 -4.94 5.27 -2.48
C LEU A 104 -5.25 6.08 -3.75
N THR A 105 -4.38 7.04 -4.07
CA THR A 105 -4.46 7.85 -5.29
C THR A 105 -3.26 7.51 -6.19
N PRO A 106 -3.48 6.79 -7.30
CA PRO A 106 -2.43 6.57 -8.29
C PRO A 106 -2.02 7.89 -8.95
N PRO A 107 -0.76 8.02 -9.39
CA PRO A 107 -0.31 9.16 -10.19
C PRO A 107 -0.97 9.16 -11.56
N ASP A 108 -0.85 10.28 -12.28
CA ASP A 108 -1.07 10.26 -13.72
C ASP A 108 0.02 9.37 -14.35
N TRP A 109 -0.39 8.34 -15.09
CA TRP A 109 0.50 7.42 -15.79
C TRP A 109 0.88 7.93 -17.18
N SER A 110 0.35 9.07 -17.65
CA SER A 110 0.61 9.59 -18.99
C SER A 110 2.09 9.83 -19.29
N GLY A 111 2.49 9.61 -20.55
CA GLY A 111 3.88 9.74 -21.01
C GLY A 111 4.82 8.63 -20.52
N GLY A 112 6.01 8.54 -21.10
CA GLY A 112 7.02 7.55 -20.71
C GLY A 112 6.62 6.09 -20.96
N ILE A 113 7.34 5.17 -20.33
CA ILE A 113 7.14 3.71 -20.41
C ILE A 113 5.83 3.32 -19.72
N PHE A 114 5.51 3.90 -18.57
CA PHE A 114 4.24 3.63 -17.90
C PHE A 114 3.03 4.15 -18.70
N GLY A 115 3.15 5.26 -19.42
CA GLY A 115 2.08 5.78 -20.29
C GLY A 115 1.88 4.96 -21.56
N ALA A 116 2.92 4.28 -22.02
CA ALA A 116 2.85 3.28 -23.09
C ALA A 116 2.33 1.92 -22.61
N SER A 117 1.89 1.80 -21.36
CA SER A 117 1.46 0.54 -20.75
C SER A 117 0.00 0.59 -20.30
N ASP A 118 -0.57 -0.59 -20.07
CA ASP A 118 -1.81 -0.74 -19.32
C ASP A 118 -1.44 -0.95 -17.85
N VAL A 119 -1.68 0.08 -17.03
CA VAL A 119 -1.35 0.09 -15.60
C VAL A 119 -2.61 -0.15 -14.77
N SER A 120 -2.51 -0.98 -13.74
CA SER A 120 -3.61 -1.27 -12.82
C SER A 120 -3.12 -1.30 -11.38
N VAL A 121 -3.99 -0.85 -10.47
CA VAL A 121 -3.77 -0.92 -9.02
C VAL A 121 -4.91 -1.69 -8.39
N PHE A 122 -4.61 -2.74 -7.65
CA PHE A 122 -5.62 -3.61 -7.04
C PHE A 122 -5.13 -4.23 -5.75
N ARG A 123 -6.06 -4.69 -4.91
CA ARG A 123 -5.76 -5.31 -3.62
C ARG A 123 -5.44 -6.79 -3.78
N VAL A 124 -4.48 -7.29 -2.99
CA VAL A 124 -4.11 -8.72 -2.93
C VAL A 124 -4.07 -9.20 -1.49
N ARG A 125 -4.13 -10.53 -1.27
CA ARG A 125 -4.11 -11.08 0.11
C ARG A 125 -2.71 -11.28 0.63
N ALA A 126 -1.75 -11.49 -0.27
CA ALA A 126 -0.34 -11.68 0.06
C ALA A 126 0.54 -11.05 -1.04
N PRO A 127 1.80 -10.68 -0.73
CA PRO A 127 2.74 -10.17 -1.72
C PRO A 127 2.92 -11.07 -2.95
N SER A 128 2.91 -12.39 -2.75
CA SER A 128 3.08 -13.38 -3.82
C SER A 128 1.93 -13.43 -4.82
N GLU A 129 0.75 -12.90 -4.46
CA GLU A 129 -0.38 -12.79 -5.36
C GLU A 129 -0.29 -11.56 -6.28
N CYS A 130 0.66 -10.64 -6.03
CA CYS A 130 0.91 -9.50 -6.90
C CYS A 130 1.61 -9.94 -8.18
N THR A 131 0.81 -10.29 -9.18
CA THR A 131 1.27 -10.69 -10.51
C THR A 131 0.42 -10.03 -11.57
N VAL A 132 0.97 -9.87 -12.77
CA VAL A 132 0.25 -9.30 -13.91
C VAL A 132 -0.91 -10.21 -14.32
N ALA A 133 -0.75 -11.53 -14.20
CA ALA A 133 -1.80 -12.51 -14.47
C ALA A 133 -3.03 -12.39 -13.56
N ASN A 134 -2.85 -11.87 -12.33
CA ASN A 134 -3.93 -11.65 -11.37
C ASN A 134 -4.59 -10.26 -11.52
N THR A 135 -4.20 -9.47 -12.52
CA THR A 135 -4.80 -8.15 -12.76
C THR A 135 -6.30 -8.28 -13.01
N PRO A 136 -7.16 -7.63 -12.20
CA PRO A 136 -8.61 -7.65 -12.43
C PRO A 136 -8.96 -7.00 -13.77
N THR A 137 -10.01 -7.49 -14.42
CA THR A 137 -10.52 -6.90 -15.67
C THR A 137 -11.29 -5.60 -15.44
N THR A 138 -11.67 -5.30 -14.19
CA THR A 138 -12.41 -4.10 -13.82
C THR A 138 -11.69 -3.34 -12.72
N ALA A 139 -11.75 -2.01 -12.79
CA ALA A 139 -11.23 -1.13 -11.75
C ALA A 139 -11.79 -1.50 -10.36
N GLN A 140 -10.91 -1.50 -9.36
CA GLN A 140 -11.23 -1.82 -7.98
C GLN A 140 -11.45 -0.54 -7.16
N ASP A 141 -12.15 -0.65 -6.03
CA ASP A 141 -12.19 0.44 -5.05
C ASP A 141 -10.80 0.57 -4.40
N LEU A 142 -10.27 1.79 -4.39
CA LEU A 142 -8.94 2.11 -3.85
C LEU A 142 -9.00 2.59 -2.39
N ARG A 143 -10.14 2.35 -1.71
CA ARG A 143 -10.36 2.65 -0.31
C ARG A 143 -10.30 1.39 0.55
N SER A 144 -9.83 1.54 1.78
CA SER A 144 -9.84 0.48 2.78
C SER A 144 -10.11 1.04 4.17
N THR A 145 -10.74 0.24 5.03
CA THR A 145 -10.98 0.53 6.45
C THR A 145 -10.40 -0.62 7.29
N PRO A 146 -9.06 -0.71 7.43
CA PRO A 146 -8.41 -1.83 8.13
C PRO A 146 -8.71 -1.88 9.62
N VAL A 147 -8.97 -0.73 10.25
CA VAL A 147 -9.25 -0.64 11.68
C VAL A 147 -10.68 -0.13 11.86
N SER A 148 -11.54 -0.96 12.43
CA SER A 148 -12.90 -0.57 12.82
C SER A 148 -12.86 0.43 13.98
N ALA A 149 -13.97 1.14 14.23
CA ALA A 149 -14.05 2.07 15.36
C ALA A 149 -14.48 1.41 16.68
N GLU A 150 -14.51 0.08 16.73
CA GLU A 150 -14.72 -0.69 17.97
C GLU A 150 -13.54 -0.50 18.92
N TYR A 151 -13.79 -0.66 20.21
CA TYR A 151 -12.74 -0.51 21.21
C TYR A 151 -11.62 -1.52 20.99
N SER A 152 -10.38 -1.06 20.85
CA SER A 152 -9.21 -1.93 20.72
C SER A 152 -8.03 -1.42 21.54
N GLU A 153 -7.33 -2.34 22.19
CA GLU A 153 -6.05 -2.08 22.87
C GLU A 153 -4.87 -2.73 22.13
N THR A 154 -5.11 -3.28 20.93
CA THR A 154 -4.05 -3.95 20.17
C THR A 154 -2.87 -3.04 19.92
N THR A 155 -1.68 -3.60 19.94
CA THR A 155 -0.43 -2.93 19.54
C THR A 155 0.06 -3.40 18.17
N ASP A 156 -0.56 -4.44 17.62
CA ASP A 156 -0.16 -5.04 16.35
C ASP A 156 -0.86 -4.32 15.19
N PRO A 157 -0.10 -3.76 14.23
CA PRO A 157 -0.70 -3.16 13.04
C PRO A 157 -1.44 -4.21 12.21
N THR A 158 -2.59 -3.81 11.65
CA THR A 158 -3.24 -4.54 10.57
C THR A 158 -2.47 -4.29 9.28
N ILE A 159 -1.98 -5.37 8.67
CA ILE A 159 -1.22 -5.33 7.42
C ILE A 159 -2.15 -5.62 6.24
N GLU A 160 -2.11 -4.79 5.21
CA GLU A 160 -2.80 -5.01 3.94
C GLU A 160 -1.82 -4.87 2.77
N TYR A 161 -2.11 -5.54 1.66
CA TYR A 161 -1.27 -5.56 0.48
C TYR A 161 -2.00 -5.05 -0.77
N TRP A 162 -1.27 -4.29 -1.57
CA TRP A 162 -1.70 -3.81 -2.88
C TRP A 162 -0.72 -4.26 -3.95
N CYS A 163 -1.19 -4.34 -5.18
CA CYS A 163 -0.39 -4.64 -6.34
C CYS A 163 -0.53 -3.51 -7.35
N VAL A 164 0.60 -3.03 -7.86
CA VAL A 164 0.66 -2.20 -9.05
C VAL A 164 1.20 -3.06 -10.17
N SER A 165 0.36 -3.37 -11.16
CA SER A 165 0.77 -4.10 -12.35
C SER A 165 0.84 -3.16 -13.55
N ALA A 166 1.78 -3.42 -14.45
CA ALA A 166 1.83 -2.78 -15.75
C ALA A 166 2.21 -3.80 -16.82
N LYS A 167 1.55 -3.71 -17.98
CA LYS A 167 1.89 -4.49 -19.18
C LYS A 167 2.10 -3.55 -20.34
N LEU A 168 3.23 -3.67 -21.01
CA LEU A 168 3.59 -2.80 -22.13
C LEU A 168 2.69 -3.10 -23.33
N LYS A 169 2.05 -2.06 -23.88
CA LYS A 169 1.16 -2.22 -25.05
C LYS A 169 1.99 -2.67 -26.24
N ASP A 170 1.47 -3.65 -26.98
CA ASP A 170 2.11 -4.23 -28.16
C ASP A 170 3.58 -4.64 -27.94
N ASN A 171 3.97 -4.97 -26.71
CA ASN A 171 5.36 -5.22 -26.30
C ASN A 171 6.34 -4.08 -26.70
N GLY A 172 5.84 -2.85 -26.76
CA GLY A 172 6.59 -1.67 -27.16
C GLY A 172 6.87 -1.58 -28.67
N GLU A 173 6.23 -2.40 -29.49
CA GLU A 173 6.31 -2.32 -30.95
C GLU A 173 5.41 -1.18 -31.46
N VAL A 174 5.99 -0.26 -32.23
CA VAL A 174 5.26 0.86 -32.88
C VAL A 174 4.99 0.61 -34.35
N GLY A 175 5.57 -0.45 -34.91
CA GLY A 175 5.39 -0.82 -36.30
C GLY A 175 6.37 -1.88 -36.76
N GLN A 176 6.20 -2.28 -38.01
CA GLN A 176 7.10 -3.19 -38.69
C GLN A 176 7.59 -2.54 -39.98
N TYR A 177 8.86 -2.75 -40.27
CA TYR A 177 9.47 -2.37 -41.52
C TYR A 177 9.79 -3.65 -42.30
N GLU A 178 9.42 -3.67 -43.57
CA GLU A 178 9.73 -4.75 -44.49
C GLU A 178 10.35 -4.16 -45.75
N ASN A 179 11.39 -4.81 -46.26
CA ASN A 179 12.01 -4.46 -47.52
C ASN A 179 12.30 -5.72 -48.33
N THR A 180 11.80 -5.72 -49.57
CA THR A 180 12.00 -6.80 -50.52
C THR A 180 12.91 -6.32 -51.64
N ALA A 181 14.10 -6.92 -51.76
CA ALA A 181 14.97 -6.77 -52.90
C ALA A 181 14.50 -7.73 -54.02
N THR A 182 14.35 -7.20 -55.23
CA THR A 182 14.04 -8.00 -56.43
C THR A 182 15.17 -7.84 -57.45
N VAL A 183 15.73 -8.96 -57.90
CA VAL A 183 16.75 -9.01 -58.96
C VAL A 183 16.14 -9.71 -60.17
N THR A 184 16.21 -9.07 -61.33
CA THR A 184 15.78 -9.65 -62.60
C THR A 184 16.97 -9.78 -63.53
N ALA A 185 17.11 -10.94 -64.17
CA ALA A 185 18.10 -11.19 -65.22
C ALA A 185 17.45 -11.91 -66.41
N GLU A 186 18.19 -12.11 -67.49
CA GLU A 186 17.75 -12.85 -68.67
C GLU A 186 18.72 -14.01 -68.89
N ASP A 187 18.21 -15.21 -69.10
CA ASP A 187 19.02 -16.38 -69.39
C ASP A 187 19.55 -16.35 -70.84
N PRO A 188 20.50 -17.23 -71.22
CA PRO A 188 21.03 -17.26 -72.58
C PRO A 188 20.00 -17.56 -73.69
N ALA A 189 18.79 -18.00 -73.33
CA ALA A 189 17.69 -18.27 -74.26
C ALA A 189 16.69 -17.10 -74.38
N GLY A 190 16.92 -15.97 -73.69
CA GLY A 190 16.02 -14.82 -73.67
C GLY A 190 14.90 -14.91 -72.63
N THR A 191 14.99 -15.87 -71.70
CA THR A 191 14.00 -16.04 -70.64
C THR A 191 14.34 -15.13 -69.46
N LYS A 192 13.40 -14.25 -69.07
CA LYS A 192 13.57 -13.48 -67.84
C LYS A 192 13.49 -14.38 -66.61
N VAL A 193 14.47 -14.27 -65.74
CA VAL A 193 14.52 -14.91 -64.42
C VAL A 193 14.45 -13.84 -63.33
N GLU A 194 13.75 -14.15 -62.25
CA GLU A 194 13.54 -13.24 -61.12
C GLU A 194 13.95 -13.96 -59.82
N ALA A 195 14.68 -13.27 -58.97
CA ALA A 195 14.95 -13.68 -57.60
C ALA A 195 14.52 -12.55 -56.65
N LYS A 196 13.90 -12.93 -55.53
CA LYS A 196 13.49 -12.01 -54.47
C LYS A 196 14.11 -12.43 -53.16
N ASP A 197 14.57 -11.45 -52.39
CA ASP A 197 14.97 -11.63 -51.00
C ASP A 197 14.29 -10.56 -50.15
N SER A 198 13.89 -10.89 -48.93
CA SER A 198 13.17 -9.95 -48.05
C SER A 198 13.73 -9.97 -46.65
N TRP A 199 13.85 -8.79 -46.05
CA TRP A 199 14.17 -8.65 -44.63
C TRP A 199 13.12 -7.79 -43.93
N ASN A 200 12.91 -8.07 -42.65
CA ASN A 200 12.01 -7.30 -41.80
C ASN A 200 12.69 -6.87 -40.48
N ALA A 201 12.20 -5.77 -39.92
CA ALA A 201 12.56 -5.30 -38.59
C ALA A 201 11.33 -4.79 -37.83
N LYS A 202 11.33 -5.02 -36.52
CA LYS A 202 10.37 -4.46 -35.59
C LYS A 202 10.87 -3.10 -35.12
N ILE A 203 10.05 -2.07 -35.29
CA ILE A 203 10.34 -0.73 -34.77
C ILE A 203 9.79 -0.70 -33.36
N ARG A 204 10.66 -0.42 -32.38
CA ARG A 204 10.27 -0.28 -30.98
C ARG A 204 10.22 1.18 -30.56
N LEU A 205 9.44 1.45 -29.53
CA LEU A 205 9.48 2.72 -28.81
C LEU A 205 10.93 2.97 -28.36
N GLY A 206 11.53 4.08 -28.80
CA GLY A 206 12.86 4.52 -28.37
C GLY A 206 12.87 5.07 -26.94
N LEU A 207 12.21 4.36 -26.01
CA LEU A 207 12.06 4.76 -24.61
C LEU A 207 13.32 4.40 -23.83
N ASP A 208 13.78 5.33 -23.01
CA ASP A 208 14.92 5.16 -22.11
C ASP A 208 14.41 5.07 -20.66
N PRO A 209 14.51 3.91 -19.99
CA PRO A 209 14.11 3.74 -18.59
C PRO A 209 14.74 4.77 -17.64
N LYS A 210 15.96 5.24 -17.94
CA LYS A 210 16.64 6.25 -17.11
C LYS A 210 15.99 7.62 -17.16
N GLN A 211 15.17 7.88 -18.17
CA GLN A 211 14.41 9.11 -18.33
C GLN A 211 12.97 8.97 -17.82
N GLU A 212 12.55 7.80 -17.33
CA GLU A 212 11.22 7.65 -16.74
C GLU A 212 11.12 8.53 -15.48
N PRO A 213 10.14 9.44 -15.41
CA PRO A 213 9.94 10.24 -14.20
C PRO A 213 9.51 9.35 -13.04
N ASN A 214 9.91 9.74 -11.83
CA ASN A 214 9.34 9.16 -10.62
C ASN A 214 7.88 9.56 -10.50
N ARG A 215 7.03 8.57 -10.21
CA ARG A 215 5.59 8.74 -10.03
C ARG A 215 5.17 8.22 -8.67
N ASP A 216 4.52 9.08 -7.90
CA ASP A 216 4.14 8.79 -6.53
C ASP A 216 2.70 8.29 -6.45
N ILE A 217 2.52 7.10 -5.90
CA ILE A 217 1.23 6.63 -5.42
C ILE A 217 1.06 7.15 -4.00
N VAL A 218 -0.03 7.89 -3.75
CA VAL A 218 -0.28 8.55 -2.46
C VAL A 218 -1.35 7.80 -1.68
N PHE A 219 -1.02 7.44 -0.44
CA PHE A 219 -1.95 6.88 0.54
C PHE A 219 -2.34 7.98 1.51
N LYS A 220 -3.60 8.43 1.47
CA LYS A 220 -4.15 9.40 2.42
C LYS A 220 -5.00 8.67 3.44
N TYR A 221 -4.63 8.76 4.72
CA TYR A 221 -5.41 8.14 5.80
C TYR A 221 -6.13 9.17 6.65
N GLU A 222 -7.19 8.71 7.30
CA GLU A 222 -7.88 9.44 8.35
C GLU A 222 -8.37 8.50 9.43
N THR A 223 -8.68 9.07 10.59
CA THR A 223 -9.26 8.35 11.70
C THR A 223 -10.66 8.86 12.02
N PHE A 224 -11.53 7.97 12.48
CA PHE A 224 -12.94 8.27 12.72
C PHE A 224 -13.43 7.62 14.02
N ARG A 225 -14.53 8.11 14.57
CA ARG A 225 -15.16 7.57 15.79
C ARG A 225 -16.50 6.90 15.46
N PRO A 226 -17.04 6.02 16.32
CA PRO A 226 -18.38 5.46 16.14
C PRO A 226 -19.43 6.56 15.94
N GLY A 227 -20.31 6.39 14.96
CA GLY A 227 -21.38 7.35 14.66
C GLY A 227 -20.95 8.64 13.97
N GLY A 228 -19.66 8.85 13.69
CA GLY A 228 -19.18 10.01 12.93
C GLY A 228 -19.10 9.72 11.43
N VAL A 229 -19.89 10.43 10.62
CA VAL A 229 -19.54 10.71 9.22
C VAL A 229 -18.31 11.62 9.21
N GLY A 230 -17.28 11.27 8.43
CA GLY A 230 -15.94 11.88 8.47
C GLY A 230 -15.97 13.42 8.42
N ARG A 231 -15.00 14.05 9.09
CA ARG A 231 -14.76 15.50 9.01
C ARG A 231 -13.78 15.81 7.89
#